data_AF-A0A373UNP1-F1
#
_entry.id   AF-A0A373UNP1-F1
#
_cell.length_a   1.000
_cell.length_b   1.000
_cell.length_c   1.000
_cell.angle_alpha   90.00
_cell.angle_beta   90.00
_cell.angle_gamma   90.00
#
_symmetry.space_group_name_H-M   'P 1'
#
loop_
_entity.id
_entity.type
_entity.pdbx_description
1 polymer ?
#
loop_
_entity_poly.entity_id
_entity_poly.type
_entity_poly.pdbx_seq_one_letter_code
_entity_poly.pdbx_strand_id
1 'polypeptide(L)'
;MTPEFLNSTLEHLYERTKEGKQHWNVEMKTSEYKEESEKPVVEADGKQWVVDECYTAYSCEEHGNEFVMITYENIETCGEEVRSTNMVFLPDPNVRYFDLERLAQYAILPSQKLMETIHQLFTLLLSLQKEESAQVEWKVSE
;
A
#
# COMPACT_ATOMS: atom_id res chain seq x y z
N MET A 1 -0.01 7.54 16.25
CA MET A 1 0.84 6.32 16.30
C MET A 1 2.21 6.68 15.73
N THR A 2 3.33 6.19 16.29
CA THR A 2 4.67 6.49 15.75
C THR A 2 5.08 5.45 14.68
N PRO A 3 6.04 5.75 13.78
CA PRO A 3 6.55 4.78 12.81
C PRO A 3 7.09 3.50 13.45
N GLU A 4 7.74 3.59 14.61
CA GLU A 4 8.33 2.44 15.33
C GLU A 4 7.23 1.53 15.89
N PHE A 5 6.17 2.12 16.42
CA PHE A 5 5.03 1.35 16.92
C PHE A 5 4.29 0.66 15.77
N LEU A 6 4.11 1.35 14.64
CA LEU A 6 3.55 0.74 13.45
C LEU A 6 4.42 -0.43 12.97
N ASN A 7 5.74 -0.24 12.91
CA ASN A 7 6.65 -1.31 12.51
C ASN A 7 6.51 -2.55 13.41
N SER A 8 6.50 -2.37 14.73
CA SER A 8 6.31 -3.48 15.68
C SER A 8 4.94 -4.15 15.52
N THR A 9 3.90 -3.37 15.21
CA THR A 9 2.54 -3.89 14.95
C THR A 9 2.54 -4.74 13.69
N LEU A 10 3.17 -4.28 12.61
CA LEU A 10 3.27 -5.03 11.36
C LEU A 10 4.12 -6.29 11.50
N GLU A 11 5.24 -6.26 12.25
CA GLU A 11 6.05 -7.44 12.54
C GLU A 11 5.22 -8.52 13.27
N HIS A 12 4.40 -8.11 14.25
CA HIS A 12 3.48 -9.01 14.95
C HIS A 12 2.40 -9.60 14.01
N LEU A 13 1.74 -8.74 13.23
CA LEU A 13 0.71 -9.17 12.29
C LEU A 13 1.26 -10.08 11.20
N TYR A 14 2.50 -9.83 10.74
CA TYR A 14 3.21 -10.67 9.79
C TYR A 14 3.42 -12.09 10.32
N GLU A 15 3.93 -12.25 11.55
CA GLU A 15 4.12 -13.58 12.14
C GLU A 15 2.78 -14.30 12.35
N ARG A 16 1.73 -13.60 12.80
CA ARG A 16 0.38 -14.18 12.89
C ARG A 16 -0.16 -14.65 11.54
N THR A 17 0.14 -13.92 10.48
CA THR A 17 -0.25 -14.28 9.11
C THR A 17 0.47 -15.56 8.67
N LYS A 18 1.78 -15.67 8.94
CA LYS A 18 2.54 -16.91 8.69
C LYS A 18 1.99 -18.11 9.47
N GLU A 19 1.48 -17.89 10.66
CA GLU A 19 0.87 -18.95 11.50
C GLU A 19 -0.56 -19.32 11.07
N GLY A 20 -1.13 -18.67 10.05
CA GLY A 20 -2.51 -18.94 9.63
C GLY A 20 -3.58 -18.30 10.53
N LYS A 21 -3.20 -17.35 11.40
CA LYS A 21 -4.05 -16.77 12.45
C LYS A 21 -4.56 -15.37 12.13
N GLN A 22 -4.31 -14.89 10.92
CA GLN A 22 -4.74 -13.56 10.48
C GLN A 22 -5.48 -13.64 9.16
N HIS A 23 -6.64 -13.00 9.11
CA HIS A 23 -7.38 -12.77 7.87
C HIS A 23 -7.24 -11.31 7.47
N TRP A 24 -7.05 -11.07 6.17
CA TRP A 24 -6.77 -9.77 5.59
C TRP A 24 -7.73 -9.44 4.46
N ASN A 25 -8.18 -8.20 4.44
CA ASN A 25 -8.78 -7.56 3.28
C ASN A 25 -7.76 -6.60 2.67
N VAL A 26 -7.42 -6.83 1.40
CA VAL A 26 -6.51 -5.99 0.61
C VAL A 26 -7.28 -5.35 -0.53
N GLU A 27 -7.31 -4.03 -0.56
CA GLU A 27 -7.97 -3.26 -1.61
C GLU A 27 -6.93 -2.42 -2.35
N MET A 28 -6.80 -2.62 -3.65
CA MET A 28 -5.90 -1.88 -4.51
C MET A 28 -6.67 -0.99 -5.48
N LYS A 29 -6.18 0.24 -5.65
CA LYS A 29 -6.59 1.13 -6.73
C LYS A 29 -5.36 1.57 -7.49
N THR A 30 -5.26 1.17 -8.77
CA THR A 30 -4.07 1.43 -9.58
C THR A 30 -4.43 2.02 -10.93
N SER A 31 -3.64 2.98 -11.41
CA SER A 31 -3.73 3.48 -12.79
C SER A 31 -2.93 2.66 -13.79
N GLU A 32 -2.21 1.63 -13.35
CA GLU A 32 -1.29 0.84 -14.19
C GLU A 32 -1.96 0.38 -15.50
N TYR A 33 -3.23 -0.02 -15.41
CA TYR A 33 -4.03 -0.55 -16.52
C TYR A 33 -4.72 0.52 -17.39
N LYS A 34 -4.60 1.81 -17.04
CA LYS A 34 -5.13 2.88 -17.88
C LYS A 34 -4.31 3.02 -19.15
N GLU A 35 -4.98 3.47 -20.21
CA GLU A 35 -4.32 3.81 -21.47
C GLU A 35 -3.27 4.90 -21.22
N GLU A 36 -2.10 4.79 -21.86
CA GLU A 36 -0.98 5.72 -21.66
C GLU A 36 -1.38 7.18 -21.94
N SER A 37 -2.30 7.40 -22.88
CA SER A 37 -2.85 8.74 -23.20
C SER A 37 -3.71 9.36 -22.09
N GLU A 38 -4.21 8.56 -21.15
CA GLU A 38 -5.02 8.99 -20.02
C GLU A 38 -4.19 9.25 -18.76
N LYS A 39 -2.93 8.78 -18.76
CA LYS A 39 -2.03 8.92 -17.61
C LYS A 39 -1.49 10.35 -17.51
N PRO A 40 -1.37 10.91 -16.30
CA PRO A 40 -0.73 12.19 -16.10
C PRO A 40 0.73 12.16 -16.58
N VAL A 41 1.20 13.31 -17.06
CA VAL A 41 2.61 13.50 -17.43
C VAL A 41 3.18 14.66 -16.64
N VAL A 42 4.35 14.43 -16.03
CA VAL A 42 5.09 15.46 -15.28
C VAL A 42 6.36 15.81 -16.04
N GLU A 43 6.60 17.11 -16.19
CA GLU A 43 7.85 17.63 -16.74
C GLU A 43 8.86 17.89 -15.61
N ALA A 44 9.92 17.10 -15.57
CA ALA A 44 10.98 17.20 -14.57
C ALA A 44 12.32 16.79 -15.19
N ASP A 45 13.40 17.48 -14.78
CA ASP A 45 14.77 17.20 -15.25
C ASP A 45 14.93 17.29 -16.79
N GLY A 46 14.08 18.10 -17.45
CA GLY A 46 14.02 18.22 -18.91
C GLY A 46 13.45 16.98 -19.62
N LYS A 47 12.79 16.08 -18.88
CA LYS A 47 12.14 14.87 -19.39
C LYS A 47 10.64 14.90 -19.09
N GLN A 48 9.89 14.10 -19.85
CA GLN A 48 8.47 13.83 -19.61
C GLN A 48 8.34 12.46 -18.96
N TRP A 49 7.74 12.45 -17.77
CA TRP A 49 7.54 11.26 -16.96
C TRP A 49 6.05 10.91 -16.97
N VAL A 50 5.72 9.71 -17.44
CA VAL A 50 4.36 9.16 -17.33
C VAL A 50 4.18 8.69 -15.90
N VAL A 51 3.08 9.11 -15.28
CA VAL A 51 2.79 8.85 -13.87
C VAL A 51 1.76 7.73 -13.74
N ASP A 52 2.13 6.73 -12.95
CA ASP A 52 1.21 5.76 -12.40
C ASP A 52 1.03 5.95 -10.89
N GLU A 53 -0.19 5.77 -10.42
CA GLU A 53 -0.56 5.88 -9.02
C GLU A 53 -1.13 4.55 -8.55
N CYS A 54 -0.63 4.04 -7.42
CA CYS A 54 -1.11 2.83 -6.80
C CYS A 54 -1.40 3.06 -5.32
N TYR A 55 -2.66 2.92 -4.93
CA TYR A 55 -3.06 2.84 -3.53
C TYR A 55 -3.26 1.38 -3.15
N THR A 56 -2.77 0.98 -1.98
CA THR A 56 -3.08 -0.32 -1.38
C THR A 56 -3.54 -0.14 0.06
N ALA A 57 -4.79 -0.49 0.36
CA ALA A 57 -5.31 -0.59 1.71
C ALA A 57 -5.16 -2.01 2.24
N TYR A 58 -4.54 -2.14 3.41
CA TYR A 58 -4.39 -3.37 4.17
C TYR A 58 -5.27 -3.26 5.40
N SER A 59 -6.11 -4.26 5.64
CA SER A 59 -6.96 -4.25 6.82
C SER A 59 -7.25 -5.61 7.38
N CYS A 60 -7.37 -5.66 8.70
CA CYS A 60 -7.62 -6.88 9.43
C CYS A 60 -8.17 -6.59 10.83
N GLU A 61 -8.77 -7.59 11.46
CA GLU A 61 -9.13 -7.49 12.88
C GLU A 61 -7.91 -7.82 13.75
N GLU A 62 -7.60 -6.95 14.70
CA GLU A 62 -6.57 -7.13 15.71
C GLU A 62 -7.11 -6.76 17.09
N HIS A 63 -7.16 -7.75 18.00
CA HIS A 63 -7.69 -7.61 19.36
C HIS A 63 -9.10 -6.99 19.43
N GLY A 64 -9.99 -7.36 18.50
CA GLY A 64 -11.36 -6.86 18.43
C GLY A 64 -11.50 -5.43 17.90
N ASN A 65 -10.41 -4.84 17.42
CA ASN A 65 -10.42 -3.56 16.71
C ASN A 65 -9.97 -3.78 15.26
N GLU A 66 -10.45 -2.94 14.35
CA GLU A 66 -10.00 -2.97 12.96
C GLU A 66 -8.68 -2.19 12.83
N PHE A 67 -7.67 -2.84 12.27
CA PHE A 67 -6.44 -2.21 11.82
C PHE A 67 -6.59 -1.83 10.34
N VAL A 68 -6.23 -0.60 9.98
CA VAL A 68 -6.18 -0.14 8.59
C VAL A 68 -4.88 0.61 8.35
N MET A 69 -4.19 0.23 7.28
CA MET A 69 -3.02 0.94 6.75
C MET A 69 -3.23 1.14 5.25
N ILE A 70 -2.92 2.32 4.74
CA ILE A 70 -2.93 2.60 3.31
C ILE A 70 -1.53 2.99 2.88
N THR A 71 -1.02 2.36 1.83
CA THR A 71 0.17 2.82 1.13
C THR A 71 -0.22 3.50 -0.17
N TYR A 72 0.57 4.48 -0.57
CA TYR A 72 0.49 5.09 -1.89
C TYR A 72 1.87 5.04 -2.52
N GLU A 73 1.91 4.61 -3.77
CA GLU A 73 3.09 4.67 -4.62
C GLU A 73 2.80 5.53 -5.84
N ASN A 74 3.61 6.56 -6.05
CA ASN A 74 3.69 7.31 -7.30
C ASN A 74 4.88 6.76 -8.09
N ILE A 75 4.61 6.23 -9.28
CA ILE A 75 5.59 5.59 -10.16
C ILE A 75 5.73 6.48 -11.39
N GLU A 76 6.91 7.06 -11.56
CA GLU A 76 7.23 7.91 -12.70
C GLU A 76 8.15 7.15 -13.66
N THR A 77 7.71 7.00 -14.91
CA THR A 77 8.42 6.26 -15.96
C THR A 77 8.79 7.19 -17.12
N CYS A 78 10.06 7.14 -17.55
CA CYS A 78 10.56 7.83 -18.73
C CYS A 78 11.47 6.89 -19.53
N GLY A 79 10.91 6.22 -20.55
CA GLY A 79 11.63 5.21 -21.32
C GLY A 79 12.01 4.01 -20.43
N GLU A 80 13.30 3.77 -20.22
CA GLU A 80 13.81 2.71 -19.32
C GLU A 80 14.00 3.19 -17.87
N GLU A 81 13.89 4.49 -17.60
CA GLU A 81 14.05 5.05 -16.26
C GLU A 81 12.75 4.98 -15.49
N VAL A 82 12.81 4.41 -14.27
CA VAL A 82 11.69 4.36 -13.33
C VAL A 82 12.15 4.92 -12.00
N ARG A 83 11.35 5.82 -11.43
CA ARG A 83 11.50 6.28 -10.05
C ARG A 83 10.16 6.18 -9.33
N SER A 84 10.17 5.88 -8.04
CA SER A 84 8.93 5.88 -7.26
C SER A 84 9.07 6.61 -5.94
N THR A 85 7.95 7.20 -5.51
CA THR A 85 7.79 7.82 -4.20
C THR A 85 6.71 7.07 -3.45
N ASN A 86 7.02 6.66 -2.22
CA ASN A 86 6.13 5.90 -1.38
C ASN A 86 5.66 6.73 -0.18
N MET A 87 4.37 6.62 0.15
CA MET A 87 3.76 7.22 1.34
C MET A 87 2.98 6.16 2.12
N VAL A 88 2.91 6.33 3.43
CA VAL A 88 2.20 5.43 4.35
C VAL A 88 1.23 6.24 5.18
N PHE A 89 0.01 5.75 5.32
CA PHE A 89 -1.08 6.39 6.05
C PHE A 89 -1.69 5.41 7.05
N LEU A 90 -2.05 5.91 8.24
CA LEU A 90 -2.85 5.18 9.22
C LEU A 90 -4.16 5.93 9.48
N PRO A 91 -5.16 5.75 8.61
CA PRO A 91 -6.47 6.33 8.81
C PRO A 91 -7.23 5.61 9.94
N ASP A 92 -8.29 6.26 10.45
CA ASP A 92 -9.28 5.56 11.28
C ASP A 92 -9.97 4.46 10.45
N PRO A 93 -10.49 3.37 11.06
CA PRO A 93 -10.99 2.22 10.30
C PRO A 93 -12.14 2.53 9.33
N ASN A 94 -12.94 3.54 9.64
CA ASN A 94 -14.05 4.01 8.79
C ASN A 94 -13.58 4.88 7.60
N VAL A 95 -12.28 5.17 7.49
CA VAL A 95 -11.70 6.06 6.49
C VAL A 95 -10.92 5.23 5.47
N ARG A 96 -11.57 4.99 4.33
CA ARG A 96 -10.98 4.30 3.16
C ARG A 96 -11.09 5.16 1.91
N TYR A 97 -10.38 6.29 1.91
CA TYR A 97 -10.28 7.16 0.74
C TYR A 97 -9.01 6.84 -0.03
N PHE A 98 -9.11 6.63 -1.34
CA PHE A 98 -7.97 6.62 -2.25
C PHE A 98 -7.81 8.00 -2.87
N ASP A 99 -7.40 8.94 -2.02
CA ASP A 99 -7.26 10.37 -2.31
C ASP A 99 -6.18 10.97 -1.40
N LEU A 100 -5.09 11.48 -1.99
CA LEU A 100 -3.95 12.01 -1.25
C LEU A 100 -4.31 13.19 -0.33
N GLU A 101 -5.16 14.11 -0.78
CA GLU A 101 -5.50 15.31 0.01
C GLU A 101 -6.21 14.92 1.31
N ARG A 102 -7.12 13.96 1.23
CA ARG A 102 -7.82 13.44 2.41
C ARG A 102 -6.92 12.60 3.31
N LEU A 103 -5.99 11.86 2.73
CA LEU A 103 -5.07 10.99 3.45
C LEU A 103 -3.92 11.74 4.12
N ALA A 104 -3.55 12.94 3.63
CA ALA A 104 -2.39 13.69 4.11
C ALA A 104 -2.35 13.89 5.64
N GLN A 105 -3.50 14.04 6.29
CA GLN A 105 -3.59 14.20 7.76
C GLN A 105 -3.21 12.92 8.54
N TYR A 106 -3.26 11.76 7.89
CA TYR A 106 -2.93 10.44 8.47
C TYR A 106 -1.52 9.98 8.08
N ALA A 107 -0.74 10.83 7.41
CA ALA A 107 0.57 10.49 6.90
C ALA A 107 1.55 10.14 8.02
N ILE A 108 2.32 9.09 7.79
CA ILE A 108 3.43 8.67 8.63
C ILE A 108 4.68 8.77 7.78
N LEU A 109 5.70 9.46 8.30
CA LEU A 109 7.03 9.46 7.70
C LEU A 109 7.66 8.07 7.92
N PRO A 110 7.80 7.24 6.88
CA PRO A 110 8.26 5.89 7.07
C PRO A 110 9.79 5.87 7.18
N SER A 111 10.31 5.05 8.09
CA SER A 111 11.72 4.68 8.07
C SER A 111 11.97 3.63 6.99
N GLN A 112 13.23 3.46 6.57
CA GLN A 112 13.60 2.39 5.66
C GLN A 112 13.15 1.01 6.17
N LYS A 113 13.32 0.77 7.47
CA LYS A 113 12.88 -0.48 8.11
C LYS A 113 11.37 -0.69 7.97
N LEU A 114 10.56 0.35 8.20
CA LEU A 114 9.11 0.26 8.05
C LEU A 114 8.73 -0.07 6.61
N MET A 115 9.38 0.54 5.62
CA MET A 115 9.14 0.23 4.20
C MET A 115 9.46 -1.23 3.87
N GLU A 116 10.57 -1.75 4.39
CA GLU A 116 10.95 -3.17 4.21
C GLU A 116 9.92 -4.11 4.85
N THR A 117 9.43 -3.81 6.05
CA THR A 117 8.39 -4.60 6.72
C THR A 117 7.06 -4.58 5.95
N ILE A 118 6.65 -3.42 5.43
CA ILE A 118 5.46 -3.30 4.57
C ILE A 118 5.61 -4.13 3.30
N HIS A 119 6.77 -4.06 2.65
CA HIS A 119 7.05 -4.85 1.45
C HIS A 119 7.01 -6.36 1.71
N GLN A 120 7.58 -6.82 2.82
CA GLN A 120 7.53 -8.23 3.24
C GLN A 120 6.09 -8.68 3.49
N LEU A 121 5.29 -7.87 4.17
CA LEU A 121 3.87 -8.15 4.38
C LEU A 121 3.12 -8.25 3.05
N PHE A 122 3.29 -7.27 2.15
CA PHE A 122 2.65 -7.30 0.83
C PHE A 122 3.00 -8.57 0.05
N THR A 123 4.28 -8.96 0.04
CA THR A 123 4.75 -10.16 -0.66
C THR A 123 4.15 -11.43 -0.08
N LEU A 124 4.04 -11.53 1.26
CA LEU A 124 3.37 -12.65 1.93
C LEU A 124 1.88 -12.71 1.56
N LEU A 125 1.18 -11.59 1.58
CA LEU A 125 -0.23 -11.55 1.21
C LEU A 125 -0.43 -11.93 -0.26
N LEU A 126 0.46 -11.48 -1.14
CA LEU A 126 0.44 -11.80 -2.56
C LEU A 126 0.71 -13.29 -2.81
N SER A 127 1.61 -13.93 -2.05
CA SER A 127 1.82 -15.37 -2.15
C SER A 127 0.58 -16.14 -1.68
N LEU A 128 -0.05 -15.72 -0.58
CA LEU A 128 -1.30 -16.32 -0.09
C LEU A 128 -2.44 -16.18 -1.11
N GLN A 129 -2.52 -15.05 -1.82
CA GLN A 129 -3.47 -14.87 -2.91
C GLN A 129 -3.26 -15.88 -4.03
N LYS A 130 -2.00 -16.06 -4.47
CA LYS A 130 -1.63 -16.98 -5.55
C LYS A 130 -1.91 -18.43 -5.18
N GLU A 131 -1.87 -18.74 -3.89
CA GLU A 131 -2.24 -20.04 -3.32
C GLU A 131 -3.76 -20.18 -3.06
N GLU A 132 -4.56 -19.17 -3.42
CA GLU A 132 -6.01 -19.12 -3.19
C GLU A 132 -6.39 -19.33 -1.70
N SER A 133 -5.52 -18.86 -0.81
CA SER A 133 -5.72 -18.98 0.64
C SER A 133 -6.90 -18.14 1.12
N ALA A 134 -7.80 -18.75 1.89
CA ALA A 134 -8.91 -18.05 2.56
C ALA A 134 -8.47 -17.00 3.60
N GLN A 135 -7.17 -16.87 3.87
CA GLN A 135 -6.63 -15.82 4.74
C GLN A 135 -6.65 -14.44 4.08
N VAL A 136 -6.81 -14.33 2.77
CA VAL A 136 -6.72 -13.03 2.11
C VAL A 136 -7.81 -12.85 1.05
N GLU A 137 -8.53 -11.73 1.14
CA GLU A 137 -9.45 -11.27 0.12
C GLU A 137 -8.84 -10.07 -0.60
N TRP A 138 -8.77 -10.15 -1.93
CA TRP A 138 -8.22 -9.08 -2.78
C TRP A 138 -9.32 -8.43 -3.61
N LYS A 139 -9.31 -7.10 -3.65
CA LYS A 139 -10.12 -6.29 -4.57
C LYS A 139 -9.21 -5.33 -5.31
N VAL A 140 -9.28 -5.33 -6.64
CA VAL A 140 -8.49 -4.42 -7.48
C VAL A 140 -9.46 -3.57 -8.29
N SER A 141 -9.15 -2.28 -8.39
CA SER A 141 -9.95 -1.28 -9.11
C SER A 141 -9.05 -0.25 -9.80
N GLU A 142 -9.62 0.50 -10.75
CA GLU A 142 -8.98 1.58 -11.52
C GLU A 142 -9.40 3.00 -11.07
#